data_AF-A0AAW7P6V4-F1
#
_entry.id   AF-A0AAW7P6V4-F1
#
_cell.length_a   1.000
_cell.length_b   1.000
_cell.length_c   1.000
_cell.angle_alpha   90.00
_cell.angle_beta   90.00
_cell.angle_gamma   90.00
#
_symmetry.space_group_name_H-M   'P 1'
#
loop_
_entity.id
_entity.type
_entity.pdbx_description
1 polymer ?
#
loop_
_entity_poly.entity_id
_entity_poly.type
_entity_poly.pdbx_seq_one_letter_code
_entity_poly.pdbx_strand_id
1 'polypeptide(L)'
;MTWRDRCLVLIAIWNSIVFLTYGLDKRKAIQKRWRIPEKVLLLESWLLGGFGALLGGYLFHHKVRKWYFQASWWGSSLLLAGALFLILQWIS
;
A
#
# COMPACT_ATOMS: atom_id res chain seq x y z
N MET A 1 13.25 7.36 -21.30
CA MET A 1 12.60 7.23 -19.98
C MET A 1 12.72 8.55 -19.26
N THR A 2 11.64 9.32 -19.30
CA THR A 2 11.51 10.65 -18.70
C THR A 2 11.50 10.55 -17.18
N TRP A 3 11.63 11.69 -16.47
CA TRP A 3 11.55 11.72 -15.01
C TRP A 3 10.20 11.21 -14.49
N ARG A 4 9.10 11.50 -15.20
CA ARG A 4 7.76 10.95 -14.93
C ARG A 4 7.78 9.43 -14.90
N ASP A 5 8.32 8.81 -15.95
CA ASP A 5 8.33 7.35 -16.11
C ASP A 5 9.07 6.67 -14.96
N ARG A 6 10.20 7.24 -14.53
CA ARG A 6 10.98 6.71 -13.40
C ARG A 6 10.17 6.77 -12.09
N CYS A 7 9.49 7.87 -11.82
CA CYS A 7 8.64 8.02 -10.64
C CYS A 7 7.49 7.02 -10.63
N LEU A 8 6.80 6.84 -11.77
CA LEU A 8 5.68 5.89 -11.89
C LEU A 8 6.14 4.45 -11.65
N VAL A 9 7.29 4.06 -12.21
CA VAL A 9 7.87 2.74 -12.00
C VAL A 9 8.22 2.50 -10.53
N LEU A 10 8.83 3.49 -9.85
CA LEU A 10 9.15 3.37 -8.43
C LEU A 10 7.89 3.20 -7.56
N ILE A 11 6.84 3.98 -7.83
CA ILE A 11 5.56 3.87 -7.13
C ILE A 11 4.92 2.48 -7.36
N ALA A 12 4.97 1.97 -8.59
CA ALA A 12 4.42 0.67 -8.93
C ALA A 12 5.18 -0.47 -8.23
N ILE A 13 6.52 -0.42 -8.20
CA ILE A 13 7.35 -1.39 -7.48
C ILE A 13 7.04 -1.35 -5.98
N TRP A 14 6.96 -0.15 -5.40
CA TRP A 14 6.66 0.01 -3.98
C TRP A 14 5.29 -0.55 -3.60
N ASN A 15 4.24 -0.22 -4.36
CA ASN A 15 2.90 -0.77 -4.11
C ASN A 15 2.87 -2.31 -4.25
N SER A 16 3.67 -2.86 -5.16
CA SER A 16 3.81 -4.32 -5.28
C SER A 16 4.45 -4.93 -4.02
N ILE A 17 5.48 -4.29 -3.45
CA ILE A 17 6.11 -4.72 -2.20
C ILE A 17 5.10 -4.68 -1.05
N VAL A 18 4.37 -3.57 -0.89
CA VAL A 18 3.37 -3.42 0.19
C VAL A 18 2.27 -4.47 0.07
N PHE A 19 1.77 -4.74 -1.15
CA PHE A 19 0.82 -5.81 -1.39
C PHE A 19 1.35 -7.18 -0.94
N LEU A 20 2.60 -7.50 -1.28
CA LEU A 20 3.25 -8.74 -0.84
C LEU A 20 3.42 -8.79 0.68
N THR A 21 3.75 -7.69 1.34
CA THR A 21 3.86 -7.63 2.81
C THR A 21 2.53 -8.00 3.48
N TYR A 22 1.40 -7.50 2.97
CA TYR A 22 0.06 -7.86 3.46
C TYR A 22 -0.24 -9.36 3.25
N GLY A 23 0.14 -9.92 2.10
CA GLY A 23 0.00 -11.35 1.83
C GLY A 23 0.89 -12.22 2.71
N LEU A 24 2.13 -11.79 2.95
CA LEU A 24 3.08 -12.45 3.84
C LEU A 24 2.60 -12.43 5.28
N ASP A 25 2.02 -11.33 5.76
CA ASP A 25 1.44 -11.28 7.10
C ASP A 25 0.26 -12.26 7.25
N LYS A 26 -0.61 -12.36 6.23
CA LYS A 26 -1.67 -13.38 6.20
C LYS A 26 -1.10 -14.80 6.25
N ARG A 27 -0.07 -15.10 5.45
CA ARG A 27 0.61 -16.42 5.47
C ARG A 27 1.24 -16.71 6.83
N LYS A 28 1.93 -15.75 7.44
CA LYS A 28 2.50 -15.88 8.80
C LYS A 28 1.40 -16.13 9.84
N ALA A 29 0.26 -15.47 9.71
CA ALA A 29 -0.90 -15.68 10.56
C ALA A 29 -1.47 -17.11 10.48
N ILE A 30 -1.49 -17.71 9.28
CA ILE A 30 -1.92 -19.10 9.05
C ILE A 30 -0.88 -20.08 9.64
N GLN A 31 0.41 -19.83 9.42
CA GLN A 31 1.51 -20.68 9.89
C GLN A 31 1.82 -20.52 11.40
N LYS A 32 1.00 -19.75 12.15
CA LYS A 32 1.21 -19.41 13.57
C LYS A 32 2.63 -18.86 13.87
N ARG A 33 3.24 -18.19 12.89
CA ARG A 33 4.53 -17.52 13.05
C ARG A 33 4.35 -16.10 13.59
N TRP A 34 5.46 -15.49 14.00
CA TRP A 34 5.48 -14.10 14.44
C TRP A 34 4.92 -13.16 13.35
N ARG A 35 3.92 -12.35 13.71
CA ARG A 35 3.19 -11.46 12.80
C ARG A 35 3.88 -10.11 12.70
N ILE A 36 3.67 -9.43 11.58
CA ILE A 36 4.19 -8.09 11.34
C ILE A 36 3.42 -7.10 12.25
N PRO A 37 4.11 -6.18 12.95
CA PRO A 37 3.44 -5.19 13.79
C PRO A 37 2.46 -4.33 12.97
N GLU A 38 1.28 -4.06 13.51
CA GLU A 38 0.25 -3.27 12.81
C GLU A 38 0.73 -1.89 12.42
N LYS A 39 1.60 -1.29 13.25
CA LYS A 39 2.20 0.02 12.97
C LYS A 39 3.00 0.02 11.67
N VAL A 40 3.70 -1.06 11.35
CA VAL A 40 4.50 -1.17 10.12
C VAL A 40 3.58 -1.23 8.90
N LEU A 41 2.54 -2.07 8.94
CA LEU A 41 1.57 -2.18 7.85
C LEU A 41 0.85 -0.85 7.57
N LEU A 42 0.49 -0.13 8.64
CA LEU A 42 -0.12 1.20 8.51
C LEU A 42 0.89 2.22 7.94
N LEU A 43 2.13 2.24 8.44
CA LEU A 43 3.17 3.14 7.93
C LEU A 43 3.47 2.89 6.45
N GLU A 44 3.60 1.63 6.02
CA GLU A 44 3.81 1.26 4.62
C GLU A 44 2.66 1.75 3.72
N SER A 45 1.40 1.65 4.19
CA SER A 45 0.24 2.22 3.49
C SER A 45 0.39 3.73 3.31
N TRP A 46 0.76 4.46 4.36
CA TRP A 46 0.92 5.92 4.33
C TRP A 46 2.14 6.40 3.53
N LEU A 47 3.20 5.60 3.43
CA LEU A 47 4.38 5.88 2.61
C LEU A 47 4.14 5.55 1.13
N LEU A 48 3.11 6.11 0.50
CA LEU A 48 2.77 5.91 -0.93
C LEU A 48 2.41 4.46 -1.31
N GLY A 49 2.17 3.59 -0.34
CA GLY A 49 1.76 2.18 -0.54
C GLY A 49 0.25 1.96 -0.50
N GLY A 50 -0.56 3.02 -0.51
CA GLY A 50 -1.99 2.95 -0.23
C GLY A 50 -2.76 1.99 -1.13
N PHE A 51 -2.45 1.98 -2.43
CA PHE A 51 -3.13 1.10 -3.39
C PHE A 51 -2.76 -0.38 -3.16
N GLY A 52 -1.48 -0.67 -2.90
CA GLY A 52 -0.99 -1.99 -2.57
C GLY A 52 -1.55 -2.51 -1.25
N ALA A 53 -1.65 -1.65 -0.24
CA ALA A 53 -2.22 -1.97 1.07
C ALA A 53 -3.74 -2.22 0.98
N LEU A 54 -4.47 -1.43 0.17
CA LEU A 54 -5.90 -1.61 -0.06
C LEU A 54 -6.17 -2.93 -0.78
N LEU A 55 -5.47 -3.19 -1.90
CA LEU A 55 -5.59 -4.44 -2.64
C LEU A 55 -5.22 -5.65 -1.77
N GLY A 56 -4.11 -5.58 -1.03
CA GLY A 56 -3.66 -6.66 -0.15
C GLY A 56 -4.64 -6.89 1.00
N GLY A 57 -5.13 -5.82 1.62
CA GLY A 57 -6.12 -5.85 2.70
C GLY A 57 -7.42 -6.55 2.28
N TYR A 58 -7.98 -6.18 1.13
CA TYR A 58 -9.21 -6.76 0.61
C TYR A 58 -9.00 -8.19 0.09
N LEU A 59 -7.99 -8.44 -0.74
CA LEU A 59 -7.79 -9.75 -1.37
C LEU A 59 -7.51 -10.84 -0.32
N PHE A 60 -6.62 -10.55 0.64
CA PHE A 60 -6.29 -11.50 1.71
C PHE A 60 -7.30 -11.49 2.86
N HIS A 61 -8.37 -10.68 2.76
CA HIS A 61 -9.36 -10.46 3.82
C HIS A 61 -8.66 -10.22 5.17
N HIS A 62 -7.62 -9.38 5.14
CA HIS A 62 -6.70 -9.19 6.23
C HIS A 62 -7.12 -7.95 7.02
N LYS A 63 -7.65 -8.13 8.24
CA LYS A 63 -8.02 -7.04 9.17
C LYS A 63 -9.04 -6.03 8.61
N VAL A 64 -9.86 -6.45 7.64
CA VAL A 64 -10.93 -5.63 7.04
C VAL A 64 -11.96 -5.16 8.08
N ARG A 65 -12.16 -5.87 9.19
CA ARG A 65 -13.08 -5.46 10.27
C ARG A 65 -12.56 -4.30 11.14
N LYS A 66 -11.29 -3.91 11.01
CA LYS A 66 -10.71 -2.83 11.80
C LYS A 66 -10.87 -1.51 11.05
N TRP A 67 -11.71 -0.62 11.59
CA TRP A 67 -12.04 0.66 10.95
C TRP A 67 -10.80 1.51 10.62
N TYR A 68 -9.79 1.52 11.50
CA TYR A 68 -8.58 2.32 11.29
C TYR A 68 -7.67 1.79 10.18
N PHE A 69 -7.75 0.49 9.86
CA PHE A 69 -7.08 -0.08 8.67
C PHE A 69 -7.78 0.37 7.40
N GLN A 70 -9.11 0.31 7.36
CA GLN A 70 -9.90 0.79 6.22
C GLN A 70 -9.68 2.28 5.98
N ALA A 71 -9.76 3.10 7.04
CA ALA A 71 -9.51 4.54 6.96
C ALA A 71 -8.10 4.84 6.44
N SER A 72 -7.09 4.09 6.90
CA SER A 72 -5.71 4.27 6.42
C SER A 72 -5.54 3.87 4.96
N TRP A 73 -6.11 2.76 4.52
CA TRP A 73 -6.02 2.32 3.11
C TRP A 73 -6.70 3.32 2.17
N TRP A 74 -7.91 3.76 2.49
CA TRP A 74 -8.62 4.74 1.68
C TRP A 74 -7.94 6.11 1.72
N GLY A 75 -7.57 6.61 2.90
CA GLY A 75 -6.88 7.89 3.04
C GLY A 75 -5.55 7.93 2.29
N SER A 76 -4.71 6.90 2.45
CA SER A 76 -3.43 6.82 1.74
C SER A 76 -3.58 6.58 0.23
N SER A 77 -4.60 5.83 -0.22
CA SER A 77 -4.88 5.66 -1.65
C SER A 77 -5.33 6.96 -2.31
N LEU A 78 -6.14 7.77 -1.63
CA LEU A 78 -6.55 9.10 -2.11
C LEU A 78 -5.34 10.04 -2.20
N LEU A 79 -4.47 10.03 -1.20
CA LEU A 79 -3.23 10.82 -1.24
C LEU A 79 -2.32 10.39 -2.39
N LEU A 80 -2.17 9.09 -2.62
CA LEU A 80 -1.40 8.56 -3.74
C LEU A 80 -2.00 8.99 -5.09
N ALA A 81 -3.33 8.93 -5.23
CA ALA A 81 -4.02 9.37 -6.45
C ALA A 81 -3.80 10.88 -6.72
N GLY A 82 -3.87 11.71 -5.67
CA GLY A 82 -3.54 13.14 -5.79
C GLY A 82 -2.09 13.38 -6.20
N ALA A 83 -1.14 12.65 -5.60
CA ALA A 83 0.27 12.73 -5.98
C ALA A 83 0.52 12.31 -7.43
N LEU A 84 -0.11 11.21 -7.88
CA LEU A 84 -0.05 10.76 -9.27
C LEU A 84 -0.63 11.79 -10.23
N PHE A 85 -1.77 12.40 -9.89
CA PHE A 85 -2.37 13.46 -10.71
C PHE A 85 -1.42 14.64 -10.87
N LEU A 86 -0.79 15.11 -9.78
CA LEU A 86 0.20 16.19 -9.84
C LEU A 86 1.43 15.81 -10.69
N ILE A 87 1.95 14.59 -10.53
CA ILE A 87 3.09 14.10 -11.33
C ILE A 87 2.77 14.14 -12.83
N LEU A 88 1.56 13.75 -13.21
CA LEU A 88 1.13 13.71 -14.61
C LEU A 88 0.92 15.12 -15.20
N GLN A 89 0.45 16.08 -14.40
CA GLN A 89 0.17 17.45 -14.86
C GLN A 89 1.43 18.33 -14.87
N TRP A 90 2.29 18.23 -13.86
CA TRP A 90 3.32 19.23 -13.58
C TRP A 90 4.75 18.85 -13.98
N ILE A 91 5.07 17.55 -14.10
CA ILE A 91 6.46 17.12 -14.32
C ILE A 91 6.74 17.00 -15.83
N SER A 92 6.34 17.95 -16.68
CA SER A 92 6.46 17.82 -18.17
C SER A 92 7.88 18.04 -18.65
#